data_AF-E9ALQ5-F1
#
_entry.id   AF-E9ALQ5-F1
#
_cell.length_a   1.000
_cell.length_b   1.000
_cell.length_c   1.000
_cell.angle_alpha   90.00
_cell.angle_beta   90.00
_cell.angle_gamma   90.00
#
_symmetry.space_group_name_H-M   'P 1'
#
loop_
_entity.id
_entity.type
_entity.pdbx_description
1 polymer ?
#
loop_
_entity_poly.entity_id
_entity_poly.type
_entity_poly.pdbx_seq_one_letter_code
_entity_poly.pdbx_strand_id
1 'polypeptide(L)'
;MATLTEDEIAPSAIAAERERLQEATRHVAELEGRLDAIQRELEAARTRREKLLLSVQWRELMAAVNADEDVYAVAERMMDAFAAFRESLVEPENYLQEQRDEVLSEEDIVPYSDTDDYADFSGVETVVEELLAAIKEQLESHATAPLPSFRQSSRSALYGSCASDETSNRPDGESAEAHEVNADARRQALLKLLVITVLMGRVEQYCMFKSITDTSSVPQSDAEEMRDGVASVWQWLFHEQPGVLTAEEVAEWMHIAGAFLGDSYTVAP
;
A
#
# COMPACT_ATOMS: atom_id res chain seq x y z
N MET A 1 -21.53 4.28 70.32
CA MET A 1 -20.06 4.46 70.23
C MET A 1 -19.45 3.41 71.15
N ALA A 2 -18.78 2.40 70.59
CA ALA A 2 -18.10 1.40 71.41
C ALA A 2 -16.94 2.10 72.14
N THR A 3 -16.94 2.05 73.47
CA THR A 3 -15.86 2.57 74.31
C THR A 3 -14.69 1.60 74.23
N LEU A 4 -13.56 2.06 73.66
CA LEU A 4 -12.30 1.32 73.64
C LEU A 4 -11.90 0.92 75.06
N THR A 5 -11.56 -0.35 75.25
CA THR A 5 -11.16 -0.92 76.54
C THR A 5 -9.67 -0.66 76.81
N GLU A 6 -9.26 -0.62 78.08
CA GLU A 6 -7.84 -0.40 78.47
C GLU A 6 -6.90 -1.44 77.82
N ASP A 7 -7.38 -2.66 77.59
CA ASP A 7 -6.62 -3.73 76.94
C ASP A 7 -6.39 -3.47 75.44
N GLU A 8 -7.32 -2.77 74.76
CA GLU A 8 -7.21 -2.42 73.33
C GLU A 8 -6.23 -1.26 73.09
N ILE A 9 -6.00 -0.42 74.09
CA ILE A 9 -5.02 0.69 74.04
C ILE A 9 -3.68 0.33 74.71
N ALA A 10 -3.53 -0.91 75.20
CA ALA A 10 -2.30 -1.37 75.79
C ALA A 10 -1.14 -1.28 74.76
N PRO A 11 0.09 -0.94 75.17
CA PRO A 11 1.24 -0.85 74.27
C PRO A 11 1.49 -2.13 73.45
N SER A 12 1.18 -3.30 74.01
CA SER A 12 1.26 -4.59 73.35
C SER A 12 0.22 -4.78 72.23
N ALA A 13 -1.02 -4.33 72.44
CA ALA A 13 -2.08 -4.37 71.44
C ALA A 13 -1.77 -3.42 70.27
N ILE A 14 -1.28 -2.21 70.58
CA ILE A 14 -0.82 -1.25 69.56
C ILE A 14 0.37 -1.79 68.76
N ALA A 15 1.31 -2.46 69.41
CA ALA A 15 2.45 -3.08 68.73
C ALA A 15 2.01 -4.20 67.78
N ALA A 16 1.07 -5.06 68.22
CA ALA A 16 0.51 -6.12 67.38
C ALA A 16 -0.25 -5.57 66.16
N GLU A 17 -1.03 -4.50 66.33
CA GLU A 17 -1.70 -3.87 65.18
C GLU A 17 -0.73 -3.18 64.21
N ARG A 18 0.37 -2.59 64.71
CA ARG A 18 1.42 -2.06 63.84
C ARG A 18 2.09 -3.16 63.02
N GLU A 19 2.30 -4.34 63.59
CA GLU A 19 2.84 -5.50 62.87
C GLU A 19 1.89 -5.97 61.78
N ARG A 20 0.58 -6.11 62.08
CA ARG A 20 -0.45 -6.43 61.08
C ARG A 20 -0.51 -5.39 59.97
N LEU A 21 -0.43 -4.09 60.30
CA LEU A 21 -0.39 -3.02 59.32
C LEU A 21 0.85 -3.10 58.41
N GLN A 22 2.01 -3.42 58.97
CA GLN A 22 3.24 -3.60 58.19
C GLN A 22 3.12 -4.81 57.25
N GLU A 23 2.57 -5.92 57.72
CA GLU A 23 2.31 -7.10 56.90
C GLU A 23 1.33 -6.79 55.76
N ALA A 24 0.21 -6.13 56.08
CA ALA A 24 -0.78 -5.71 55.09
C ALA A 24 -0.18 -4.74 54.05
N THR A 25 0.65 -3.78 54.50
CA THR A 25 1.32 -2.83 53.60
C THR A 25 2.29 -3.54 52.66
N ARG A 26 3.04 -4.53 53.17
CA ARG A 26 3.94 -5.35 52.34
C ARG A 26 3.14 -6.16 51.31
N HIS A 27 2.01 -6.74 51.72
CA HIS A 27 1.16 -7.51 50.82
C HIS A 27 0.54 -6.63 49.72
N VAL A 28 0.09 -5.41 50.05
CA VAL A 28 -0.42 -4.45 49.06
C VAL A 28 0.68 -4.09 48.05
N ALA A 29 1.89 -3.75 48.52
CA ALA A 29 3.00 -3.43 47.61
C ALA A 29 3.39 -4.61 46.69
N GLU A 30 3.29 -5.86 47.19
CA GLU A 30 3.49 -7.05 46.37
C GLU A 30 2.41 -7.20 45.30
N LEU A 31 1.13 -7.00 45.66
CA LEU A 31 0.01 -7.07 44.72
C LEU A 31 0.10 -5.97 43.66
N GLU A 32 0.48 -4.75 44.04
CA GLU A 32 0.73 -3.65 43.11
C GLU A 32 1.84 -4.01 42.12
N GLY A 33 2.98 -4.55 42.61
CA GLY A 33 4.06 -5.01 41.74
C GLY A 33 3.66 -6.13 40.77
N ARG A 34 2.79 -7.06 41.22
CA ARG A 34 2.23 -8.10 40.35
C ARG A 34 1.27 -7.52 39.30
N LEU A 35 0.44 -6.55 39.69
CA LEU A 35 -0.48 -5.87 38.78
C LEU A 35 0.28 -5.15 37.67
N ASP A 36 1.33 -4.41 38.01
CA ASP A 36 2.20 -3.74 37.04
C ASP A 36 2.88 -4.73 36.09
N ALA A 37 3.31 -5.89 36.62
CA ALA A 37 3.92 -6.95 35.81
C ALA A 37 2.92 -7.52 34.80
N ILE A 38 1.70 -7.84 35.25
CA ILE A 38 0.63 -8.38 34.40
C ILE A 38 0.20 -7.34 33.34
N GLN A 39 0.14 -6.04 33.69
CA GLN A 39 -0.17 -4.99 32.72
C GLN A 39 0.87 -4.92 31.60
N ARG A 40 2.17 -4.95 31.95
CA ARG A 40 3.26 -5.00 30.96
C ARG A 40 3.19 -6.26 30.08
N GLU A 41 2.91 -7.42 30.67
CA GLU A 41 2.74 -8.66 29.91
C GLU A 41 1.54 -8.59 28.95
N LEU A 42 0.42 -7.99 29.40
CA LEU A 42 -0.77 -7.80 28.57
C LEU A 42 -0.50 -6.88 27.38
N GLU A 43 0.20 -5.77 27.59
CA GLU A 43 0.61 -4.85 26.52
C GLU A 43 1.56 -5.51 25.52
N ALA A 44 2.53 -6.27 26.01
CA ALA A 44 3.43 -7.05 25.16
C ALA A 44 2.67 -8.11 24.34
N ALA A 45 1.71 -8.80 24.97
CA ALA A 45 0.86 -9.80 24.31
C ALA A 45 -0.06 -9.17 23.26
N ARG A 46 -0.65 -8.00 23.53
CA ARG A 46 -1.47 -7.23 22.58
C ARG A 46 -0.65 -6.80 21.36
N THR A 47 0.52 -6.22 21.61
CA THR A 47 1.47 -5.83 20.55
C THR A 47 1.87 -7.05 19.70
N ARG A 48 2.15 -8.20 20.34
CA ARG A 48 2.47 -9.44 19.62
C ARG A 48 1.30 -9.93 18.78
N ARG A 49 0.08 -9.87 19.31
CA ARG A 49 -1.14 -10.25 18.58
C ARG A 49 -1.34 -9.38 17.35
N GLU A 50 -1.22 -8.06 17.48
CA GLU A 50 -1.35 -7.12 16.35
C GLU A 50 -0.31 -7.40 15.27
N LYS A 51 0.96 -7.59 15.64
CA LYS A 51 2.02 -7.98 14.70
C LYS A 51 1.70 -9.28 13.97
N LEU A 52 1.15 -10.27 14.67
CA LEU A 52 0.77 -11.55 14.06
C LEU A 52 -0.42 -11.39 13.11
N LEU A 53 -1.44 -10.61 13.48
CA LEU A 53 -2.60 -10.32 12.63
C LEU A 53 -2.16 -9.66 11.31
N LEU A 54 -1.35 -8.60 11.40
CA LEU A 54 -0.80 -7.94 10.21
C LEU A 54 0.05 -8.90 9.38
N SER A 55 0.85 -9.73 10.03
CA SER A 55 1.68 -10.71 9.34
C SER A 55 0.87 -11.79 8.61
N VAL A 56 -0.27 -12.21 9.16
CA VAL A 56 -1.20 -13.14 8.50
C VAL A 56 -1.86 -12.45 7.31
N GLN A 57 -2.43 -11.27 7.52
CA GLN A 57 -3.11 -10.50 6.48
C GLN A 57 -2.19 -10.21 5.29
N TRP A 58 -0.93 -9.83 5.54
CA TRP A 58 0.05 -9.64 4.46
C TRP A 58 0.28 -10.91 3.64
N ARG A 59 0.42 -12.06 4.30
CA ARG A 59 0.61 -13.34 3.60
C ARG A 59 -0.61 -13.75 2.79
N GLU A 60 -1.81 -13.48 3.30
CA GLU A 60 -3.06 -13.72 2.57
C GLU A 60 -3.15 -12.83 1.32
N LEU A 61 -2.78 -11.55 1.42
CA LEU A 61 -2.70 -10.64 0.27
C LEU A 61 -1.67 -11.13 -0.77
N MET A 62 -0.47 -11.50 -0.35
CA MET A 62 0.55 -12.02 -1.28
C MET A 62 0.16 -13.38 -1.88
N ALA A 63 -0.58 -14.21 -1.14
CA ALA A 63 -1.14 -15.44 -1.68
C ALA A 63 -2.21 -15.16 -2.74
N ALA A 64 -3.06 -14.15 -2.53
CA ALA A 64 -4.04 -13.71 -3.52
C ALA A 64 -3.36 -13.17 -4.78
N VAL A 65 -2.31 -12.35 -4.63
CA VAL A 65 -1.47 -11.86 -5.74
C VAL A 65 -0.89 -13.02 -6.56
N ASN A 66 -0.36 -14.06 -5.90
CA ASN A 66 0.24 -15.20 -6.59
C ASN A 66 -0.79 -16.15 -7.21
N ALA A 67 -2.04 -16.13 -6.74
CA ALA A 67 -3.10 -17.01 -7.26
C ALA A 67 -3.78 -16.43 -8.51
N ASP A 68 -3.69 -15.10 -8.70
CA ASP A 68 -4.30 -14.38 -9.82
C ASP A 68 -3.23 -14.11 -10.91
N GLU A 69 -3.37 -14.77 -12.06
CA GLU A 69 -2.41 -14.67 -13.17
C GLU A 69 -2.32 -13.23 -13.73
N ASP A 70 -3.42 -12.49 -13.80
CA ASP A 70 -3.43 -11.13 -14.32
C ASP A 70 -2.73 -10.16 -13.36
N VAL A 71 -2.86 -10.39 -12.06
CA VAL A 71 -2.13 -9.62 -11.03
C VAL A 71 -0.65 -9.97 -11.07
N TYR A 72 -0.31 -11.26 -11.18
CA TYR A 72 1.08 -11.70 -11.24
C TYR A 72 1.80 -11.20 -12.50
N ALA A 73 1.11 -11.12 -13.64
CA ALA A 73 1.65 -10.57 -14.89
C ALA A 73 2.13 -9.10 -14.75
N VAL A 74 1.52 -8.32 -13.85
CA VAL A 74 2.01 -6.97 -13.52
C VAL A 74 3.40 -7.02 -12.86
N ALA A 75 3.62 -7.98 -11.97
CA ALA A 75 4.93 -8.17 -11.34
C ALA A 75 5.98 -8.59 -12.36
N GLU A 76 5.65 -9.50 -13.27
CA GLU A 76 6.56 -9.93 -14.35
C GLU A 76 6.95 -8.75 -15.25
N ARG A 77 5.96 -7.98 -15.74
CA ARG A 77 6.21 -6.83 -16.62
C ARG A 77 7.10 -5.77 -15.95
N MET A 78 6.88 -5.49 -14.67
CA MET A 78 7.71 -4.58 -13.88
C MET A 78 9.15 -5.12 -13.71
N MET A 79 9.29 -6.42 -13.41
CA MET A 79 10.60 -7.05 -13.24
C MET A 79 11.40 -7.10 -14.55
N ASP A 80 10.71 -7.29 -15.68
CA ASP A 80 11.30 -7.22 -17.03
C ASP A 80 11.77 -5.79 -17.34
N ALA A 81 10.98 -4.76 -17.02
CA ALA A 81 11.39 -3.37 -17.16
C ALA A 81 12.63 -3.04 -16.30
N PHE A 82 12.66 -3.51 -15.04
CA PHE A 82 13.84 -3.39 -14.19
C PHE A 82 15.04 -4.16 -14.76
N ALA A 83 14.81 -5.28 -15.44
CA ALA A 83 15.87 -6.04 -16.10
C ALA A 83 16.45 -5.29 -17.29
N ALA A 84 15.60 -4.72 -18.15
CA ALA A 84 16.01 -3.87 -19.25
C ALA A 84 16.81 -2.65 -18.78
N PHE A 85 16.39 -2.01 -17.69
CA PHE A 85 17.19 -0.95 -17.05
C PHE A 85 18.57 -1.45 -16.62
N ARG A 86 18.66 -2.63 -15.99
CA ARG A 86 19.98 -3.16 -15.59
C ARG A 86 20.85 -3.49 -16.80
N GLU A 87 20.26 -3.92 -17.91
CA GLU A 87 20.98 -4.15 -19.16
C GLU A 87 21.51 -2.84 -19.74
N SER A 88 20.78 -1.73 -19.59
CA SER A 88 21.22 -0.40 -20.02
C SER A 88 22.44 0.12 -19.24
N LEU A 89 22.75 -0.45 -18.06
CA LEU A 89 23.97 -0.15 -17.31
C LEU A 89 25.23 -0.84 -17.87
N VAL A 90 25.08 -1.77 -18.81
CA VAL A 90 26.18 -2.56 -19.37
C VAL A 90 26.46 -2.09 -20.79
N GLU A 91 27.73 -1.76 -21.06
CA GLU A 91 28.17 -1.42 -22.41
C GLU A 91 27.86 -2.58 -23.38
N PRO A 92 27.18 -2.32 -24.51
CA PRO A 92 26.89 -3.32 -25.53
C PRO A 92 28.16 -3.98 -26.08
N GLU A 93 28.05 -5.25 -26.48
CA GLU A 93 29.18 -5.96 -27.09
C GLU A 93 29.66 -5.21 -28.35
N ASN A 94 30.96 -4.93 -28.41
CA ASN A 94 31.65 -4.24 -29.50
C ASN A 94 31.39 -2.73 -29.61
N TYR A 95 30.71 -2.07 -28.68
CA TYR A 95 30.45 -0.61 -28.74
C TYR A 95 31.73 0.22 -29.00
N LEU A 96 32.79 0.02 -28.21
CA LEU A 96 34.08 0.70 -28.44
C LEU A 96 34.75 0.33 -29.77
N GLN A 97 34.57 -0.89 -30.27
CA GLN A 97 35.15 -1.32 -31.53
C GLN A 97 34.42 -0.69 -32.72
N GLU A 98 33.09 -0.65 -32.66
CA GLU A 98 32.23 0.00 -33.65
C GLU A 98 32.53 1.50 -33.75
N GLN A 99 32.66 2.20 -32.61
CA GLN A 99 33.05 3.62 -32.64
C GLN A 99 34.45 3.84 -33.21
N ARG A 100 35.42 2.98 -32.90
CA ARG A 100 36.77 3.10 -33.47
C ARG A 100 36.81 2.88 -34.97
N ASP A 101 35.92 2.06 -35.50
CA ASP A 101 35.81 1.80 -36.93
C ASP A 101 35.07 2.93 -37.67
N GLU A 102 34.19 3.68 -36.98
CA GLU A 102 33.43 4.80 -37.53
C GLU A 102 34.12 6.16 -37.43
N VAL A 103 34.89 6.38 -36.36
CA VAL A 103 35.45 7.69 -36.01
C VAL A 103 36.90 7.83 -36.47
N LEU A 104 37.27 8.99 -37.03
CA LEU A 104 38.61 9.25 -37.59
C LEU A 104 39.67 9.60 -36.52
N SER A 105 39.25 9.98 -35.32
CA SER A 105 40.10 10.39 -34.20
C SER A 105 39.68 9.68 -32.92
N GLU A 106 40.64 9.16 -32.15
CA GLU A 106 40.35 8.56 -30.84
C GLU A 106 39.76 9.57 -29.83
N GLU A 107 39.94 10.87 -30.07
CA GLU A 107 39.42 11.94 -29.23
C GLU A 107 37.90 12.14 -29.37
N ASP A 108 37.26 11.62 -30.43
CA ASP A 108 35.80 11.73 -30.61
C ASP A 108 35.04 10.46 -30.16
N ILE A 109 35.73 9.49 -29.54
CA ILE A 109 35.09 8.30 -28.95
C ILE A 109 34.35 8.71 -27.67
N VAL A 110 33.04 8.46 -27.63
CA VAL A 110 32.18 8.82 -26.49
C VAL A 110 32.03 7.60 -25.59
N PRO A 111 32.42 7.68 -24.30
CA PRO A 111 32.15 6.62 -23.33
C PRO A 111 30.67 6.26 -23.30
N TYR A 112 30.33 4.97 -23.21
CA TYR A 112 28.93 4.54 -23.17
C TYR A 112 28.15 5.20 -22.03
N SER A 113 28.82 5.43 -20.89
CA SER A 113 28.25 6.15 -19.73
C SER A 113 27.74 7.57 -20.02
N ASP A 114 28.22 8.17 -21.11
CA ASP A 114 27.92 9.55 -21.50
C ASP A 114 26.84 9.58 -22.60
N THR A 115 26.30 8.41 -22.97
CA THR A 115 25.20 8.29 -23.93
C THR A 115 23.85 8.27 -23.22
N ASP A 116 22.81 8.67 -23.95
CA ASP A 116 21.43 8.62 -23.46
C ASP A 116 20.93 7.17 -23.23
N ASP A 117 21.61 6.18 -23.81
CA ASP A 117 21.29 4.76 -23.64
C ASP A 117 21.78 4.20 -22.29
N TYR A 118 22.75 4.85 -21.63
CA TYR A 118 23.26 4.41 -20.34
C TYR A 118 22.36 4.89 -19.21
N ALA A 119 21.95 3.95 -18.33
CA ALA A 119 21.02 4.21 -17.24
C ALA A 119 19.68 4.80 -17.71
N ASP A 120 19.24 4.45 -18.92
CA ASP A 120 17.94 4.85 -19.44
C ASP A 120 16.80 4.28 -18.59
N PHE A 121 16.09 5.16 -17.87
CA PHE A 121 14.98 4.82 -17.00
C PHE A 121 13.61 4.90 -17.69
N SER A 122 13.54 5.40 -18.93
CA SER A 122 12.29 5.66 -19.66
C SER A 122 11.42 4.41 -19.85
N GLY A 123 12.05 3.23 -19.99
CA GLY A 123 11.35 1.95 -20.08
C GLY A 123 10.60 1.59 -18.80
N VAL A 124 11.14 1.94 -17.63
CA VAL A 124 10.48 1.73 -16.34
C VAL A 124 9.31 2.72 -16.18
N GLU A 125 9.53 3.99 -16.50
CA GLU A 125 8.49 5.03 -16.45
C GLU A 125 7.29 4.65 -17.31
N THR A 126 7.54 4.31 -18.57
CA THR A 126 6.50 3.93 -19.53
C THR A 126 5.64 2.77 -18.99
N VAL A 127 6.28 1.73 -18.45
CA VAL A 127 5.57 0.57 -17.90
C VAL A 127 4.73 0.96 -16.67
N VAL A 128 5.28 1.77 -15.77
CA VAL A 128 4.55 2.23 -14.57
C VAL A 128 3.34 3.07 -14.97
N GLU A 129 3.51 4.05 -15.84
CA GLU A 129 2.42 4.93 -16.29
C GLU A 129 1.31 4.15 -16.99
N GLU A 130 1.65 3.24 -17.90
CA GLU A 130 0.69 2.38 -18.60
C GLU A 130 -0.11 1.51 -17.61
N LEU A 131 0.58 0.90 -16.64
CA LEU A 131 -0.07 0.06 -15.63
C LEU A 131 -0.98 0.87 -14.72
N LEU A 132 -0.55 2.05 -14.27
CA LEU A 132 -1.37 2.93 -13.44
C LEU A 132 -2.59 3.45 -14.20
N ALA A 133 -2.45 3.78 -15.48
CA ALA A 133 -3.57 4.17 -16.34
C ALA A 133 -4.57 3.02 -16.51
N ALA A 134 -4.09 1.81 -16.80
CA ALA A 134 -4.94 0.62 -16.94
C ALA A 134 -5.69 0.28 -15.65
N ILE A 135 -5.05 0.43 -14.48
CA ILE A 135 -5.69 0.22 -13.18
C ILE A 135 -6.79 1.25 -12.94
N LYS A 136 -6.54 2.54 -13.23
CA LYS A 136 -7.56 3.59 -13.11
C LYS A 136 -8.76 3.29 -14.00
N GLU A 137 -8.52 2.95 -15.27
CA GLU A 137 -9.59 2.59 -16.21
C GLU A 137 -10.38 1.37 -15.73
N GLN A 138 -9.70 0.32 -15.22
CA GLN A 138 -10.36 -0.86 -14.66
C GLN A 138 -11.24 -0.48 -13.45
N LEU A 139 -10.72 0.34 -12.54
CA LEU A 139 -11.46 0.79 -11.35
C LEU A 139 -12.68 1.65 -11.71
N GLU A 140 -12.54 2.56 -12.68
CA GLU A 140 -13.64 3.41 -13.15
C GLU A 140 -14.72 2.60 -13.89
N SER A 141 -14.32 1.62 -14.68
CA SER A 141 -15.24 0.73 -15.44
C SER A 141 -16.10 -0.15 -14.52
N HIS A 142 -15.60 -0.46 -13.33
CA HIS A 142 -16.28 -1.29 -12.33
C HIS A 142 -16.75 -0.50 -11.09
N ALA A 143 -16.86 0.83 -11.22
CA ALA A 143 -17.29 1.72 -10.15
C ALA A 143 -18.67 1.35 -9.58
N THR A 144 -18.83 1.56 -8.27
CA THR A 144 -20.04 1.19 -7.53
C THR A 144 -21.24 2.11 -7.79
N ALA A 145 -20.98 3.34 -8.21
CA ALA A 145 -21.98 4.30 -8.65
C ALA A 145 -21.65 4.77 -10.08
N PRO A 146 -22.65 5.09 -10.92
CA PRO A 146 -22.40 5.76 -12.18
C PRO A 146 -21.65 7.06 -11.88
N LEU A 147 -20.44 7.20 -12.40
CA LEU A 147 -19.68 8.45 -12.34
C LEU A 147 -20.61 9.58 -12.78
N PRO A 148 -20.61 10.75 -12.10
CA PRO A 148 -21.33 11.90 -12.60
C PRO A 148 -20.75 12.25 -13.96
N SER A 149 -21.43 11.85 -15.03
CA SER A 149 -20.96 12.10 -16.39
C SER A 149 -20.68 13.59 -16.50
N PHE A 150 -19.46 13.95 -16.87
CA PHE A 150 -19.17 15.30 -17.31
C PHE A 150 -20.13 15.60 -18.47
N ARG A 151 -21.20 16.35 -18.17
CA ARG A 151 -22.23 16.76 -19.12
C ARG A 151 -21.53 17.53 -20.23
N GLN A 152 -21.23 16.86 -21.34
CA GLN A 152 -21.04 17.53 -22.62
C GLN A 152 -22.38 18.19 -22.97
N SER A 153 -22.48 19.45 -22.60
CA SER A 153 -23.53 20.34 -23.07
C SER A 153 -23.33 20.58 -24.56
N SER A 154 -24.15 19.95 -25.39
CA SER A 154 -24.48 20.43 -26.73
C SER A 154 -25.86 19.93 -27.16
N ARG A 155 -26.86 20.70 -26.74
CA ARG A 155 -28.07 21.13 -27.47
C ARG A 155 -28.69 20.24 -28.58
N SER A 156 -29.96 19.92 -28.31
CA SER A 156 -31.15 20.16 -29.15
C SER A 156 -31.54 19.15 -30.24
N ALA A 157 -32.68 18.47 -30.03
CA ALA A 157 -33.91 18.68 -30.83
C ALA A 157 -35.12 17.98 -30.20
N LEU A 158 -36.25 18.68 -30.20
CA LEU A 158 -37.60 18.26 -29.83
C LEU A 158 -38.20 17.31 -30.90
N TYR A 159 -38.97 16.29 -30.49
CA TYR A 159 -40.37 15.96 -30.88
C TYR A 159 -40.68 14.45 -30.88
N GLY A 160 -41.86 14.08 -30.33
CA GLY A 160 -42.62 12.85 -30.60
C GLY A 160 -42.44 11.72 -29.57
N SER A 161 -43.28 11.52 -28.56
CA SER A 161 -44.70 11.08 -28.48
C SER A 161 -44.90 9.56 -28.25
N CYS A 162 -45.49 9.27 -27.08
CA CYS A 162 -46.47 8.22 -26.71
C CYS A 162 -46.14 6.71 -26.80
N ALA A 163 -46.03 6.12 -25.59
CA ALA A 163 -46.75 4.96 -25.03
C ALA A 163 -46.71 3.58 -25.72
N SER A 164 -46.20 2.59 -24.97
CA SER A 164 -46.89 1.41 -24.41
C SER A 164 -45.81 0.55 -23.71
N ASP A 165 -45.86 0.36 -22.40
CA ASP A 165 -46.53 -0.75 -21.70
C ASP A 165 -46.12 -2.13 -22.25
N GLU A 166 -45.08 -2.71 -21.63
CA GLU A 166 -44.94 -4.16 -21.55
C GLU A 166 -44.13 -4.54 -20.31
N THR A 167 -44.85 -5.21 -19.41
CA THR A 167 -44.36 -5.91 -18.23
C THR A 167 -43.39 -6.98 -18.70
N SER A 168 -42.10 -6.88 -18.33
CA SER A 168 -41.15 -7.97 -18.54
C SER A 168 -40.31 -8.20 -17.30
N ASN A 169 -40.50 -9.40 -16.78
CA ASN A 169 -39.80 -10.11 -15.72
C ASN A 169 -38.39 -9.61 -15.37
N ARG A 170 -38.26 -9.22 -14.10
CA ARG A 170 -37.01 -9.03 -13.37
C ARG A 170 -36.26 -10.38 -13.28
N PRO A 171 -35.01 -10.50 -13.76
CA PRO A 171 -34.10 -11.52 -13.27
C PRO A 171 -33.36 -10.91 -12.08
N ASP A 172 -33.89 -11.07 -10.87
CA ASP A 172 -33.19 -10.63 -9.64
C ASP A 172 -31.82 -11.34 -9.44
N GLY A 173 -31.47 -12.33 -10.28
CA GLY A 173 -30.17 -13.02 -10.30
C GLY A 173 -29.06 -12.34 -11.11
N GLU A 174 -29.37 -11.66 -12.23
CA GLU A 174 -28.33 -11.04 -13.10
C GLU A 174 -27.66 -9.84 -12.41
N SER A 175 -28.37 -9.16 -11.52
CA SER A 175 -27.84 -8.00 -10.81
C SER A 175 -26.82 -8.39 -9.73
N ALA A 176 -27.02 -9.53 -9.04
CA ALA A 176 -26.13 -9.97 -7.97
C ALA A 176 -24.79 -10.48 -8.52
N GLU A 177 -24.85 -11.30 -9.57
CA GLU A 177 -23.66 -11.81 -10.26
C GLU A 177 -22.85 -10.67 -10.88
N ALA A 178 -23.49 -9.68 -11.50
CA ALA A 178 -22.80 -8.49 -12.03
C ALA A 178 -22.13 -7.66 -10.93
N HIS A 179 -22.73 -7.55 -9.74
CA HIS A 179 -22.12 -6.86 -8.60
C HIS A 179 -20.91 -7.60 -8.04
N GLU A 180 -20.96 -8.94 -7.96
CA GLU A 180 -19.86 -9.79 -7.51
C GLU A 180 -18.69 -9.71 -8.50
N VAL A 181 -18.95 -9.86 -9.81
CA VAL A 181 -17.94 -9.71 -10.86
C VAL A 181 -17.28 -8.33 -10.81
N ASN A 182 -18.05 -7.26 -10.59
CA ASN A 182 -17.49 -5.92 -10.45
C ASN A 182 -16.65 -5.78 -9.17
N ALA A 183 -17.02 -6.42 -8.06
CA ALA A 183 -16.24 -6.40 -6.82
C ALA A 183 -14.91 -7.16 -6.97
N ASP A 184 -14.92 -8.32 -7.61
CA ASP A 184 -13.71 -9.09 -7.90
C ASP A 184 -12.78 -8.32 -8.83
N ALA A 185 -13.31 -7.68 -9.88
CA ALA A 185 -12.52 -6.85 -10.79
C ALA A 185 -11.88 -5.63 -10.09
N ARG A 186 -12.62 -4.96 -9.18
CA ARG A 186 -12.05 -3.89 -8.35
C ARG A 186 -10.97 -4.41 -7.42
N ARG A 187 -11.21 -5.54 -6.75
CA ARG A 187 -10.22 -6.17 -5.86
C ARG A 187 -8.95 -6.54 -6.64
N GLN A 188 -9.10 -7.10 -7.84
CA GLN A 188 -7.98 -7.42 -8.72
C GLN A 188 -7.18 -6.15 -9.07
N ALA A 189 -7.84 -5.06 -9.45
CA ALA A 189 -7.17 -3.80 -9.77
C ALA A 189 -6.39 -3.22 -8.57
N LEU A 190 -6.95 -3.33 -7.35
CA LEU A 190 -6.29 -2.90 -6.12
C LEU A 190 -5.09 -3.79 -5.75
N LEU A 191 -5.16 -5.09 -6.04
CA LEU A 191 -4.00 -5.99 -5.90
C LEU A 191 -2.90 -5.63 -6.92
N LYS A 192 -3.25 -5.29 -8.16
CA LYS A 192 -2.28 -4.78 -9.15
C LYS A 192 -1.61 -3.49 -8.65
N LEU A 193 -2.38 -2.54 -8.12
CA LEU A 193 -1.86 -1.31 -7.54
C LEU A 193 -0.93 -1.57 -6.35
N LEU A 194 -1.30 -2.51 -5.48
CA LEU A 194 -0.47 -2.95 -4.36
C LEU A 194 0.88 -3.50 -4.84
N VAL A 195 0.88 -4.36 -5.87
CA VAL A 195 2.11 -4.92 -6.46
C VAL A 195 3.02 -3.81 -6.97
N ILE A 196 2.49 -2.87 -7.77
CA ILE A 196 3.27 -1.74 -8.29
C ILE A 196 3.85 -0.92 -7.14
N THR A 197 3.05 -0.64 -6.10
CA THR A 197 3.51 0.14 -4.94
C THR A 197 4.67 -0.54 -4.22
N VAL A 198 4.59 -1.85 -4.00
CA VAL A 198 5.65 -2.64 -3.35
C VAL A 198 6.93 -2.67 -4.19
N LEU A 199 6.79 -2.84 -5.51
CA LEU A 199 7.93 -2.91 -6.42
C LEU A 199 8.60 -1.55 -6.58
N MET A 200 7.83 -0.47 -6.74
CA MET A 200 8.36 0.89 -6.82
C MET A 200 8.98 1.37 -5.51
N GLY A 201 8.47 0.91 -4.37
CA GLY A 201 9.11 1.14 -3.06
C GLY A 201 10.49 0.47 -2.91
N ARG A 202 10.89 -0.37 -3.87
CA ARG A 202 12.19 -1.05 -3.91
C ARG A 202 12.90 -0.89 -5.26
N VAL A 203 12.50 0.10 -6.07
CA VAL A 203 13.03 0.30 -7.42
C VAL A 203 14.54 0.45 -7.41
N GLU A 204 15.13 1.15 -6.44
CA GLU A 204 16.58 1.33 -6.35
C GLU A 204 17.31 0.00 -6.11
N GLN A 205 16.67 -0.93 -5.39
CA GLN A 205 17.21 -2.26 -5.16
C GLN A 205 17.13 -3.12 -6.43
N TYR A 206 15.98 -3.11 -7.12
CA TYR A 206 15.77 -3.93 -8.32
C TYR A 206 16.55 -3.40 -9.53
N CYS A 207 16.68 -2.10 -9.65
CA CYS A 207 17.45 -1.43 -10.71
C CYS A 207 18.95 -1.28 -10.36
N MET A 208 19.37 -1.73 -9.16
CA MET A 208 20.77 -1.67 -8.72
C MET A 208 21.38 -0.25 -8.77
N PHE A 209 20.68 0.79 -8.31
CA PHE A 209 21.22 2.16 -8.35
C PHE A 209 22.60 2.31 -7.68
N LYS A 210 22.91 1.44 -6.70
CA LYS A 210 24.21 1.39 -6.03
C LYS A 210 25.38 0.95 -6.92
N SER A 211 25.14 0.31 -8.07
CA SER A 211 26.20 -0.07 -9.01
C SER A 211 26.55 1.03 -10.01
N ILE A 212 25.75 2.10 -10.08
CA ILE A 212 26.01 3.25 -10.94
C ILE A 212 27.12 4.08 -10.28
N THR A 213 28.28 4.18 -10.95
CA THR A 213 29.46 4.86 -10.39
C THR A 213 29.34 6.38 -10.39
N ASP A 214 28.66 6.94 -11.38
CA ASP A 214 28.37 8.38 -11.45
C ASP A 214 27.03 8.66 -10.77
N THR A 215 27.08 9.44 -9.70
CA THR A 215 25.89 9.86 -8.96
C THR A 215 24.93 10.73 -9.78
N SER A 216 25.43 11.41 -10.82
CA SER A 216 24.60 12.25 -11.69
C SER A 216 23.76 11.44 -12.68
N SER A 217 24.18 10.20 -12.98
CA SER A 217 23.45 9.26 -13.84
C SER A 217 22.48 8.35 -13.08
N VAL A 218 22.35 8.51 -11.76
CA VAL A 218 21.38 7.76 -10.97
C VAL A 218 20.00 8.40 -11.18
N PRO A 219 18.99 7.67 -11.71
CA PRO A 219 17.66 8.22 -11.99
C PRO A 219 16.81 8.28 -10.71
N GLN A 220 17.34 8.97 -9.69
CA GLN A 220 16.68 9.08 -8.40
C GLN A 220 15.46 10.00 -8.47
N SER A 221 15.56 11.11 -9.19
CA SER A 221 14.43 12.03 -9.40
C SER A 221 13.28 11.33 -10.11
N ASP A 222 13.60 10.57 -11.15
CA ASP A 222 12.62 9.85 -11.97
C ASP A 222 11.93 8.75 -11.16
N ALA A 223 12.69 7.99 -10.36
CA ALA A 223 12.15 7.02 -9.43
C ALA A 223 11.25 7.64 -8.34
N GLU A 224 11.57 8.85 -7.87
CA GLU A 224 10.75 9.62 -6.93
C GLU A 224 9.46 10.10 -7.60
N GLU A 225 9.52 10.63 -8.82
CA GLU A 225 8.35 11.03 -9.60
C GLU A 225 7.39 9.87 -9.84
N MET A 226 7.92 8.69 -10.20
CA MET A 226 7.09 7.49 -10.38
C MET A 226 6.42 7.05 -9.07
N ARG A 227 7.11 7.15 -7.92
CA ARG A 227 6.49 6.86 -6.61
C ARG A 227 5.41 7.86 -6.26
N ASP A 228 5.60 9.13 -6.55
CA ASP A 228 4.59 10.16 -6.36
C ASP A 228 3.38 9.93 -7.28
N GLY A 229 3.60 9.45 -8.50
CA GLY A 229 2.54 8.98 -9.40
C GLY A 229 1.72 7.84 -8.79
N VAL A 230 2.37 6.83 -8.22
CA VAL A 230 1.70 5.73 -7.49
C VAL A 230 0.91 6.26 -6.29
N ALA A 231 1.52 7.14 -5.49
CA ALA A 231 0.86 7.75 -4.33
C ALA A 231 -0.37 8.56 -4.73
N SER A 232 -0.28 9.29 -5.84
CA SER A 232 -1.39 10.06 -6.40
C SER A 232 -2.58 9.17 -6.79
N VAL A 233 -2.35 7.93 -7.26
CA VAL A 233 -3.45 6.99 -7.56
C VAL A 233 -4.17 6.56 -6.28
N TRP A 234 -3.43 6.28 -5.20
CA TRP A 234 -4.03 5.96 -3.90
C TRP A 234 -4.82 7.13 -3.32
N GLN A 235 -4.28 8.36 -3.40
CA GLN A 235 -4.97 9.55 -2.92
C GLN A 235 -6.23 9.85 -3.73
N TRP A 236 -6.17 9.73 -5.06
CA TRP A 236 -7.31 9.84 -5.96
C TRP A 236 -8.42 8.85 -5.57
N LEU A 237 -8.05 7.60 -5.31
CA LEU A 237 -8.97 6.52 -4.94
C LEU A 237 -9.70 6.79 -3.62
N PHE A 238 -8.98 7.26 -2.59
CA PHE A 238 -9.54 7.44 -1.25
C PHE A 238 -10.27 8.77 -1.06
N HIS A 239 -9.81 9.84 -1.72
CA HIS A 239 -10.25 11.20 -1.41
C HIS A 239 -10.98 11.89 -2.56
N GLU A 240 -10.67 11.56 -3.81
CA GLU A 240 -11.20 12.28 -4.98
C GLU A 240 -12.39 11.57 -5.65
N GLN A 241 -12.46 10.23 -5.58
CA GLN A 241 -13.50 9.43 -6.24
C GLN A 241 -14.29 8.52 -5.28
N PRO A 242 -15.21 9.08 -4.46
CA PRO A 242 -15.99 8.32 -3.48
C PRO A 242 -17.00 7.32 -4.09
N GLY A 243 -17.08 7.21 -5.42
CA GLY A 243 -17.97 6.28 -6.14
C GLY A 243 -17.27 5.05 -6.74
N VAL A 244 -15.93 5.03 -6.76
CA VAL A 244 -15.17 3.91 -7.34
C VAL A 244 -15.22 2.69 -6.43
N LEU A 245 -15.02 2.88 -5.12
CA LEU A 245 -15.06 1.84 -4.10
C LEU A 245 -16.27 2.01 -3.17
N THR A 246 -16.72 0.90 -2.59
CA THR A 246 -17.65 0.92 -1.45
C THR A 246 -16.95 1.45 -0.20
N ALA A 247 -17.72 1.94 0.78
CA ALA A 247 -17.17 2.40 2.05
C ALA A 247 -16.38 1.30 2.81
N GLU A 248 -16.80 0.04 2.66
CA GLU A 248 -16.12 -1.11 3.26
C GLU A 248 -14.77 -1.37 2.58
N GLU A 249 -14.73 -1.35 1.24
CA GLU A 249 -13.48 -1.48 0.47
C GLU A 249 -12.53 -0.31 0.78
N VAL A 250 -13.01 0.94 0.84
CA VAL A 250 -12.17 2.08 1.22
C VAL A 250 -11.55 1.87 2.59
N ALA A 251 -12.35 1.45 3.59
CA ALA A 251 -11.84 1.23 4.94
C ALA A 251 -10.81 0.07 5.01
N GLU A 252 -11.07 -1.03 4.29
CA GLU A 252 -10.14 -2.16 4.17
C GLU A 252 -8.81 -1.72 3.55
N TRP A 253 -8.88 -1.06 2.39
CA TRP A 253 -7.68 -0.70 1.62
C TRP A 253 -6.91 0.47 2.21
N MET A 254 -7.57 1.44 2.87
CA MET A 254 -6.87 2.43 3.68
C MET A 254 -6.15 1.79 4.85
N HIS A 255 -6.76 0.80 5.51
CA HIS A 255 -6.09 0.06 6.59
C HIS A 255 -4.86 -0.70 6.07
N ILE A 256 -5.00 -1.41 4.95
CA ILE A 256 -3.90 -2.14 4.30
C ILE A 256 -2.77 -1.17 3.91
N ALA A 257 -3.10 -0.10 3.19
CA ALA A 257 -2.11 0.87 2.73
C ALA A 257 -1.39 1.53 3.92
N GLY A 258 -2.12 1.97 4.95
CA GLY A 258 -1.52 2.56 6.15
C GLY A 258 -0.65 1.57 6.95
N ALA A 259 -1.09 0.32 7.08
CA ALA A 259 -0.39 -0.68 7.87
C ALA A 259 0.88 -1.24 7.19
N PHE A 260 0.89 -1.34 5.85
CA PHE A 260 1.96 -2.02 5.11
C PHE A 260 2.78 -1.11 4.19
N LEU A 261 2.19 -0.04 3.65
CA LEU A 261 2.84 0.86 2.69
C LEU A 261 3.28 2.17 3.35
N GLY A 262 2.54 2.63 4.36
CA GLY A 262 2.83 3.81 5.16
C GLY A 262 1.84 4.95 4.92
N ASP A 263 1.93 5.97 5.78
CA ASP A 263 0.94 7.06 5.84
C ASP A 263 0.88 7.91 4.56
N SER A 264 1.98 8.01 3.80
CA SER A 264 2.06 8.77 2.54
C SER A 264 0.99 8.37 1.51
N TYR A 265 0.52 7.13 1.56
CA TYR A 265 -0.49 6.60 0.63
C TYR A 265 -1.93 6.78 1.12
N THR A 266 -2.15 7.23 2.36
CA THR A 266 -3.49 7.32 2.97
C THR A 266 -3.86 8.72 3.45
N VAL A 267 -2.87 9.58 3.66
CA VAL A 267 -3.06 10.98 4.05
C VAL A 267 -3.71 11.75 2.89
N ALA A 268 -4.65 12.65 3.22
CA ALA A 268 -5.28 13.53 2.25
C ALA A 268 -4.23 14.49 1.65
N PRO A 269 -4.30 14.77 0.34
CA PRO A 269 -3.37 15.68 -0.34
C PRO A 269 -3.39 17.11 0.21
#